data_AF-A0A158PF48-F1
#
_entry.id   AF-A0A158PF48-F1
#
_cell.length_a   1.000
_cell.length_b   1.000
_cell.length_c   1.000
_cell.angle_alpha   90.00
_cell.angle_beta   90.00
_cell.angle_gamma   90.00
#
_symmetry.space_group_name_H-M   'P 1'
#
loop_
_entity.id
_entity.type
_entity.pdbx_description
1 polymer ?
#
loop_
_entity_poly.entity_id
_entity_poly.type
_entity_poly.pdbx_seq_one_letter_code
_entity_poly.pdbx_strand_id
1 'polypeptide(L)'
;LKTISFRTSDPLLLQFIYTSPAVQRLPFSGQLFCWVQTAKVFHDTRALAINETWLSRCDHGQLFTDGFFSTDDIPYSTVFAGIPDSYYNLFYKSRYAFFYTYQYISKDFDWYMKADDDTYVVVEHLKDYLSTLDPNNPYYLGYTLKPYLKHGYNAGGAGYVLSRAAVKIFNEFLYGNETLCPDDIYEDVGIGRCLASIGIFPHDTRNNHGQNRFNTYAPSEAYHASKNDPKWTFFDEKKVCFRFKWFRSTML
;
A
#
# COMPACT_ATOMS: atom_id res chain seq x y z
N LEU A 1 -16.92 15.44 -17.47
CA LEU A 1 -16.78 13.97 -17.46
C LEU A 1 -15.52 13.64 -18.24
N LYS A 2 -14.38 13.46 -17.56
CA LYS A 2 -13.18 12.92 -18.23
C LYS A 2 -13.38 11.41 -18.35
N THR A 3 -13.32 10.91 -19.58
CA THR A 3 -13.37 9.48 -19.86
C THR A 3 -12.12 8.84 -19.25
N ILE A 4 -12.28 7.95 -18.27
CA ILE A 4 -11.16 7.16 -17.75
C ILE A 4 -10.65 6.28 -18.89
N SER A 5 -9.35 6.34 -19.15
CA SER A 5 -8.71 5.54 -20.19
C SER A 5 -8.32 4.18 -19.62
N PHE A 6 -8.98 3.13 -20.11
CA PHE A 6 -8.59 1.74 -19.86
C PHE A 6 -7.34 1.41 -20.68
N ARG A 7 -6.49 0.51 -20.16
CA ARG A 7 -5.48 -0.16 -20.98
C ARG A 7 -6.12 -1.32 -21.73
N THR A 8 -5.53 -1.69 -22.85
CA THR A 8 -6.09 -2.68 -23.80
C THR A 8 -6.36 -4.05 -23.17
N SER A 9 -5.60 -4.45 -22.15
CA SER A 9 -5.74 -5.72 -21.43
C SER A 9 -6.82 -5.70 -20.34
N ASP A 10 -7.28 -4.54 -19.87
CA ASP A 10 -8.09 -4.46 -18.65
C ASP A 10 -9.46 -5.15 -18.76
N PRO A 11 -10.23 -4.97 -19.86
CA PRO A 11 -11.52 -5.64 -19.99
C PRO A 11 -11.42 -7.18 -19.94
N LEU A 12 -10.30 -7.72 -20.43
CA LEU A 12 -10.02 -9.16 -20.43
C LEU A 12 -9.67 -9.70 -19.05
N LEU A 13 -9.19 -8.86 -18.13
CA LEU A 13 -8.88 -9.27 -16.77
C LEU A 13 -10.10 -9.22 -15.86
N LEU A 14 -11.01 -8.26 -16.06
CA LEU A 14 -12.20 -8.09 -15.22
C LEU A 14 -13.08 -9.35 -15.16
N GLN A 15 -13.17 -10.11 -16.26
CA GLN A 15 -13.92 -11.37 -16.31
C GLN A 15 -13.36 -12.48 -15.41
N PHE A 16 -12.10 -12.38 -14.96
CA PHE A 16 -11.48 -13.35 -14.05
C PHE A 16 -11.61 -12.96 -12.58
N ILE A 17 -12.17 -11.78 -12.29
CA ILE A 17 -12.24 -11.29 -10.91
C ILE A 17 -13.50 -11.84 -10.23
N TYR A 18 -13.26 -12.66 -9.22
CA TYR A 18 -14.21 -13.05 -8.20
C TYR A 18 -13.99 -12.19 -6.96
N THR A 19 -15.08 -11.81 -6.28
CA THR A 19 -15.05 -11.12 -4.99
C THR A 19 -15.83 -11.94 -3.98
N SER A 20 -15.17 -12.29 -2.88
CA SER A 20 -15.75 -13.13 -1.82
C SER A 20 -16.95 -12.46 -1.12
N PRO A 21 -17.87 -13.27 -0.55
CA PRO A 21 -18.99 -12.75 0.25
C PRO A 21 -18.55 -11.90 1.45
N ALA A 22 -17.39 -12.21 2.07
CA ALA A 22 -16.88 -11.42 3.19
C ALA A 22 -16.64 -9.94 2.84
N VAL A 23 -16.23 -9.62 1.61
CA VAL A 23 -16.03 -8.23 1.15
C VAL A 23 -17.34 -7.45 1.13
N GLN A 24 -18.47 -8.08 0.82
CA GLN A 24 -19.77 -7.42 0.76
C GLN A 24 -20.23 -6.89 2.13
N ARG A 25 -19.65 -7.40 3.22
CA ARG A 25 -19.91 -6.95 4.60
C ARG A 25 -19.06 -5.75 5.01
N LEU A 26 -18.06 -5.38 4.21
CA LEU A 26 -17.15 -4.27 4.54
C LEU A 26 -17.74 -2.91 4.13
N PRO A 27 -17.48 -1.84 4.89
CA PRO A 27 -17.77 -0.47 4.49
C PRO A 27 -17.17 -0.13 3.11
N PHE A 28 -17.85 0.66 2.29
CA PHE A 28 -17.32 1.20 1.01
C PHE A 28 -16.89 2.66 1.12
N SER A 29 -16.82 3.21 2.33
CA SER A 29 -16.27 4.53 2.61
C SER A 29 -15.71 4.53 4.03
N GLY A 30 -14.86 5.50 4.34
CA GLY A 30 -14.21 5.58 5.64
C GLY A 30 -12.84 6.24 5.55
N GLN A 31 -12.05 6.11 6.62
CA GLN A 31 -10.74 6.74 6.67
C GLN A 31 -9.72 5.93 5.86
N LEU A 32 -9.65 4.62 6.04
CA LEU A 32 -8.55 3.80 5.54
C LEU A 32 -9.04 2.54 4.83
N PHE A 33 -8.79 2.49 3.53
CA PHE A 33 -8.84 1.30 2.71
C PHE A 33 -7.46 0.63 2.68
N CYS A 34 -7.39 -0.66 3.00
CA CYS A 34 -6.17 -1.45 2.95
C CYS A 34 -6.35 -2.60 1.97
N TRP A 35 -5.45 -2.68 0.99
CA TRP A 35 -5.34 -3.88 0.17
C TRP A 35 -3.96 -4.52 0.31
N VAL A 36 -3.96 -5.85 0.36
CA VAL A 36 -2.75 -6.64 0.52
C VAL A 36 -2.58 -7.52 -0.70
N GLN A 37 -1.43 -7.42 -1.34
CA GLN A 37 -1.06 -8.32 -2.42
C GLN A 37 -0.59 -9.66 -1.86
N THR A 38 -1.17 -10.75 -2.35
CA THR A 38 -0.76 -12.12 -2.01
C THR A 38 -0.91 -13.06 -3.21
N ALA A 39 -0.27 -14.22 -3.17
CA ALA A 39 -0.47 -15.30 -4.15
C ALA A 39 -1.15 -16.51 -3.51
N LYS A 40 -1.75 -17.39 -4.32
CA LYS A 40 -2.43 -18.62 -3.88
C LYS A 40 -1.55 -19.49 -2.99
N VAL A 41 -0.26 -19.55 -3.27
CA VAL A 41 0.71 -20.34 -2.48
C VAL A 41 0.87 -19.85 -1.04
N PHE A 42 0.45 -18.63 -0.72
CA PHE A 42 0.57 -18.02 0.61
C PHE A 42 -0.77 -17.90 1.36
N HIS A 43 -1.87 -18.41 0.79
CA HIS A 43 -3.21 -18.35 1.39
C HIS A 43 -3.25 -18.91 2.81
N ASP A 44 -2.72 -20.12 3.01
CA ASP A 44 -2.77 -20.83 4.30
C ASP A 44 -1.63 -20.44 5.27
N THR A 45 -0.79 -19.46 4.91
CA THR A 45 0.35 -19.04 5.73
C THR A 45 0.29 -17.53 6.01
N ARG A 46 0.80 -16.73 5.08
CA ARG A 46 0.98 -15.29 5.24
C ARG A 46 -0.34 -14.53 5.23
N ALA A 47 -1.19 -14.83 4.25
CA ALA A 47 -2.46 -14.16 4.06
C ALA A 47 -3.43 -14.42 5.23
N LEU A 48 -3.44 -15.66 5.74
CA LEU A 48 -4.22 -16.02 6.93
C LEU A 48 -3.77 -15.22 8.15
N ALA A 49 -2.46 -15.12 8.41
CA ALA A 49 -1.94 -14.34 9.53
C ALA A 49 -2.32 -12.86 9.44
N ILE A 50 -2.32 -12.28 8.24
CA ILE A 50 -2.77 -10.89 8.01
C ILE A 50 -4.26 -10.73 8.31
N ASN A 51 -5.09 -11.66 7.82
CA ASN A 51 -6.53 -11.65 8.02
C ASN A 51 -6.91 -11.76 9.50
N GLU A 52 -6.23 -12.62 10.25
CA GLU A 52 -6.47 -12.87 11.68
C GLU A 52 -5.91 -11.76 12.60
N THR A 53 -5.11 -10.82 12.08
CA THR A 53 -4.43 -9.82 12.91
C THR A 53 -4.85 -8.38 12.60
N TRP A 54 -4.27 -7.76 11.58
CA TRP A 54 -4.34 -6.30 11.39
C TRP A 54 -5.29 -5.88 10.29
N LEU A 55 -5.57 -6.73 9.30
CA LEU A 55 -6.36 -6.34 8.12
C LEU A 55 -7.78 -5.90 8.49
N SER A 56 -8.42 -6.61 9.42
CA SER A 56 -9.76 -6.31 9.93
C SER A 56 -9.86 -5.01 10.74
N ARG A 57 -8.73 -4.37 11.06
CA ARG A 57 -8.68 -3.08 11.77
C ARG A 57 -8.75 -1.88 10.81
N CYS A 58 -8.52 -2.10 9.51
CA CYS A 58 -8.82 -1.10 8.48
C CYS A 58 -10.34 -0.94 8.33
N ASP A 59 -10.81 0.21 7.84
CA ASP A 59 -12.26 0.37 7.61
C ASP A 59 -12.74 -0.56 6.51
N HIS A 60 -11.91 -0.78 5.50
CA HIS A 60 -12.07 -1.81 4.49
C HIS A 60 -10.73 -2.49 4.26
N GLY A 61 -10.56 -3.70 4.78
CA GLY A 61 -9.36 -4.52 4.61
C GLY A 61 -9.63 -5.70 3.70
N GLN A 62 -8.92 -5.79 2.58
CA GLN A 62 -9.16 -6.81 1.57
C GLN A 62 -7.86 -7.39 0.98
N LEU A 63 -7.82 -8.69 0.74
CA LEU A 63 -6.72 -9.36 0.05
C LEU A 63 -6.94 -9.35 -1.46
N PHE A 64 -5.92 -9.01 -2.23
CA PHE A 64 -5.90 -9.16 -3.69
C PHE A 64 -4.96 -10.31 -4.07
N THR A 65 -5.48 -11.25 -4.87
CA THR A 65 -4.76 -12.49 -5.16
C THR A 65 -5.04 -13.02 -6.57
N ASP A 66 -4.35 -14.11 -6.94
CA ASP A 66 -4.43 -14.77 -8.25
C ASP A 66 -5.30 -16.04 -8.25
N GLY A 67 -5.82 -16.46 -7.10
CA GLY A 67 -6.65 -17.66 -6.98
C GLY A 67 -7.70 -17.60 -5.87
N PHE A 68 -8.59 -18.58 -5.86
CA PHE A 68 -9.65 -18.69 -4.86
C PHE A 68 -9.10 -19.21 -3.53
N PHE A 69 -9.53 -18.60 -2.42
CA PHE A 69 -9.43 -19.23 -1.10
C PHE A 69 -10.46 -20.36 -1.00
N SER A 70 -10.20 -21.30 -0.09
CA SER A 70 -11.09 -22.43 0.22
C SER A 70 -12.31 -22.04 1.06
N THR A 71 -12.35 -20.82 1.60
CA THR A 71 -13.41 -20.30 2.47
C THR A 71 -13.93 -18.94 1.96
N ASP A 72 -15.19 -18.65 2.26
CA ASP A 72 -15.86 -17.38 1.95
C ASP A 72 -15.73 -16.34 3.08
N ASP A 73 -15.15 -16.70 4.22
CA ASP A 73 -15.01 -15.82 5.39
C ASP A 73 -13.83 -14.84 5.30
N ILE A 74 -12.89 -15.10 4.40
CA ILE A 74 -11.74 -14.23 4.16
C ILE A 74 -12.15 -13.14 3.15
N PRO A 75 -11.97 -11.84 3.45
CA PRO A 75 -12.28 -10.77 2.50
C PRO A 75 -11.20 -10.70 1.42
N TYR A 76 -11.44 -11.33 0.28
CA TYR A 76 -10.54 -11.29 -0.87
C TYR A 76 -11.25 -11.05 -2.20
N SER A 77 -10.46 -10.60 -3.19
CA SER A 77 -10.80 -10.65 -4.62
C SER A 77 -9.65 -11.20 -5.46
N THR A 78 -9.97 -11.92 -6.54
CA THR A 78 -8.98 -12.49 -7.47
C THR A 78 -8.51 -11.46 -8.50
N VAL A 79 -8.17 -10.25 -8.05
CA VAL A 79 -7.74 -9.11 -8.89
C VAL A 79 -6.56 -9.46 -9.79
N PHE A 80 -5.73 -10.42 -9.41
CA PHE A 80 -4.56 -10.84 -10.17
C PHE A 80 -4.78 -12.13 -10.98
N ALA A 81 -6.00 -12.67 -11.01
CA ALA A 81 -6.31 -13.82 -11.86
C ALA A 81 -6.11 -13.46 -13.35
N GLY A 82 -5.37 -14.32 -14.07
CA GLY A 82 -4.99 -14.07 -15.46
C GLY A 82 -3.70 -13.24 -15.63
N ILE A 83 -3.09 -12.77 -14.54
CA ILE A 83 -1.77 -12.13 -14.56
C ILE A 83 -0.74 -13.17 -14.10
N PRO A 84 0.28 -13.52 -14.91
CA PRO A 84 1.30 -14.48 -14.50
C PRO A 84 1.99 -14.05 -13.21
N ASP A 85 2.13 -14.97 -12.25
CA ASP A 85 2.81 -14.67 -10.99
C ASP A 85 4.32 -14.60 -11.20
N SER A 86 4.83 -13.37 -11.20
CA SER A 86 6.23 -13.06 -11.47
C SER A 86 6.57 -11.73 -10.83
N TYR A 87 7.80 -11.64 -10.32
CA TYR A 87 8.36 -10.39 -9.81
C TYR A 87 8.27 -9.25 -10.82
N TYR A 88 8.47 -9.53 -12.11
CA TYR A 88 8.43 -8.53 -13.17
C TYR A 88 7.03 -8.00 -13.49
N ASN A 89 5.98 -8.65 -12.98
CA ASN A 89 4.58 -8.23 -13.15
C ASN A 89 4.06 -7.43 -11.94
N LEU A 90 4.85 -7.23 -10.89
CA LEU A 90 4.40 -6.56 -9.66
C LEU A 90 3.95 -5.11 -9.90
N PHE A 91 4.64 -4.39 -10.79
CA PHE A 91 4.23 -3.05 -11.18
C PHE A 91 2.86 -3.05 -11.86
N TYR A 92 2.66 -3.96 -12.82
CA TYR A 92 1.39 -4.14 -13.50
C TYR A 92 0.27 -4.48 -12.51
N LYS A 93 0.51 -5.45 -11.61
CA LYS A 93 -0.43 -5.83 -10.54
C LYS A 93 -0.82 -4.63 -9.67
N SER A 94 0.15 -3.86 -9.17
CA SER A 94 -0.14 -2.71 -8.28
C SER A 94 -0.86 -1.57 -9.00
N ARG A 95 -0.46 -1.24 -10.23
CA ARG A 95 -1.18 -0.27 -11.06
C ARG A 95 -2.62 -0.71 -11.34
N TYR A 96 -2.83 -1.99 -11.67
CA TYR A 96 -4.16 -2.56 -11.89
C TYR A 96 -4.99 -2.61 -10.60
N ALA A 97 -4.38 -2.89 -9.45
CA ALA A 97 -5.05 -2.87 -8.14
C ALA A 97 -5.58 -1.48 -7.77
N PHE A 98 -4.79 -0.42 -7.98
CA PHE A 98 -5.25 0.96 -7.76
C PHE A 98 -6.40 1.34 -8.70
N PHE A 99 -6.34 0.89 -9.95
CA PHE A 99 -7.41 1.06 -10.91
C PHE A 99 -8.68 0.32 -10.50
N TYR A 100 -8.56 -0.96 -10.17
CA TYR A 100 -9.68 -1.78 -9.75
C TYR A 100 -10.36 -1.20 -8.50
N THR A 101 -9.55 -0.81 -7.51
CA THR A 101 -10.03 -0.19 -6.28
C THR A 101 -10.85 1.07 -6.58
N TYR A 102 -10.29 1.99 -7.36
CA TYR A 102 -10.93 3.28 -7.64
C TYR A 102 -12.20 3.16 -8.51
N GLN A 103 -12.21 2.23 -9.47
CA GLN A 103 -13.33 2.09 -10.41
C GLN A 103 -14.46 1.19 -9.90
N TYR A 104 -14.12 0.10 -9.21
CA TYR A 104 -15.06 -1.00 -8.93
C TYR A 104 -15.31 -1.23 -7.44
N ILE A 105 -14.43 -0.76 -6.55
CA ILE A 105 -14.65 -0.90 -5.11
C ILE A 105 -15.16 0.41 -4.54
N SER A 106 -14.31 1.44 -4.45
CA SER A 106 -14.72 2.74 -3.97
C SER A 106 -13.67 3.83 -4.23
N LYS A 107 -14.18 5.05 -4.40
CA LYS A 107 -13.41 6.31 -4.43
C LYS A 107 -13.60 7.16 -3.16
N ASP A 108 -14.41 6.67 -2.22
CA ASP A 108 -14.94 7.43 -1.08
C ASP A 108 -14.20 7.15 0.24
N PHE A 109 -13.00 6.57 0.18
CA PHE A 109 -12.06 6.53 1.30
C PHE A 109 -11.14 7.75 1.30
N ASP A 110 -10.69 8.17 2.48
CA ASP A 110 -9.70 9.24 2.63
C ASP A 110 -8.29 8.76 2.23
N TRP A 111 -7.94 7.52 2.54
CA TRP A 111 -6.60 6.96 2.36
C TRP A 111 -6.64 5.52 1.84
N TYR A 112 -5.68 5.18 0.97
CA TYR A 112 -5.55 3.87 0.33
C TYR A 112 -4.15 3.32 0.58
N MET A 113 -4.06 2.25 1.36
CA MET A 113 -2.81 1.58 1.71
C MET A 113 -2.62 0.33 0.85
N LYS A 114 -1.44 0.24 0.23
CA LYS A 114 -0.88 -1.00 -0.31
C LYS A 114 0.03 -1.64 0.74
N ALA A 115 -0.08 -2.95 0.92
CA ALA A 115 0.88 -3.75 1.70
C ALA A 115 1.19 -5.08 1.00
N ASP A 116 2.32 -5.69 1.34
CA ASP A 116 2.67 -7.05 0.92
C ASP A 116 2.25 -8.07 1.99
N ASP A 117 2.14 -9.34 1.61
CA ASP A 117 1.66 -10.41 2.49
C ASP A 117 2.58 -10.73 3.68
N ASP A 118 3.78 -10.17 3.73
CA ASP A 118 4.73 -10.23 4.84
C ASP A 118 4.89 -8.90 5.59
N THR A 119 3.97 -7.95 5.37
CA THR A 119 3.92 -6.66 6.08
C THR A 119 3.01 -6.73 7.32
N TYR A 120 3.46 -6.15 8.44
CA TYR A 120 2.62 -5.93 9.62
C TYR A 120 2.34 -4.44 9.84
N VAL A 121 1.08 -4.10 10.12
CA VAL A 121 0.64 -2.71 10.27
C VAL A 121 -0.01 -2.52 11.65
N VAL A 122 0.47 -1.53 12.41
CA VAL A 122 -0.26 -1.04 13.60
C VAL A 122 -1.27 0.00 13.11
N VAL A 123 -2.46 -0.47 12.75
CA VAL A 123 -3.47 0.34 12.03
C VAL A 123 -3.90 1.57 12.82
N GLU A 124 -3.99 1.47 14.14
CA GLU A 124 -4.34 2.58 15.03
C GLU A 124 -3.30 3.72 14.92
N HIS A 125 -2.01 3.38 14.98
CA HIS A 125 -0.94 4.38 14.82
C HIS A 125 -0.92 5.00 13.42
N LEU A 126 -1.26 4.20 12.40
CA LEU A 126 -1.36 4.72 11.03
C LEU A 126 -2.53 5.70 10.92
N LYS A 127 -3.74 5.32 11.38
CA LYS A 127 -4.92 6.20 11.39
C LYS A 127 -4.69 7.48 12.19
N ASP A 128 -4.03 7.40 13.34
CA ASP A 128 -3.67 8.58 14.14
C ASP A 128 -2.79 9.55 13.34
N TYR A 129 -1.77 9.05 12.64
CA TYR A 129 -0.92 9.87 11.78
C TYR A 129 -1.69 10.45 10.59
N LEU A 130 -2.48 9.63 9.90
CA LEU A 130 -3.27 10.07 8.73
C LEU A 130 -4.30 11.14 9.10
N SER A 131 -4.84 11.11 10.33
CA SER A 131 -5.76 12.13 10.86
C SER A 131 -5.11 13.52 10.98
N THR A 132 -3.78 13.62 10.91
CA THR A 132 -3.04 14.90 10.95
C THR A 132 -2.88 15.57 9.58
N LEU A 133 -3.27 14.89 8.51
CA LEU A 133 -3.09 15.33 7.13
C LEU A 133 -4.46 15.50 6.44
N ASP A 134 -4.53 16.42 5.48
CA ASP A 134 -5.74 16.59 4.66
C ASP A 134 -5.70 15.62 3.45
N PRO A 135 -6.60 14.61 3.37
CA PRO A 135 -6.64 13.64 2.27
C PRO A 135 -6.99 14.25 0.90
N ASN A 136 -7.41 15.52 0.85
CA ASN A 136 -7.65 16.24 -0.40
C ASN A 136 -6.36 16.82 -1.01
N ASN A 137 -5.25 16.78 -0.28
CA ASN A 137 -3.91 17.05 -0.82
C ASN A 137 -3.28 15.74 -1.32
N PRO A 138 -2.53 15.77 -2.45
CA PRO A 138 -2.02 14.56 -3.09
C PRO A 138 -0.77 14.03 -2.39
N TYR A 139 -0.96 13.33 -1.28
CA TYR A 139 0.11 12.68 -0.53
C TYR A 139 0.48 11.30 -1.07
N TYR A 140 1.80 11.04 -1.07
CA TYR A 140 2.43 9.73 -1.24
C TYR A 140 3.30 9.43 -0.01
N LEU A 141 2.80 8.58 0.89
CA LEU A 141 3.37 8.34 2.21
C LEU A 141 4.00 6.94 2.27
N GLY A 142 5.17 6.83 2.89
CA GLY A 142 5.84 5.54 3.05
C GLY A 142 7.26 5.70 3.58
N TYR A 143 8.11 4.71 3.29
CA TYR A 143 9.53 4.73 3.57
C TYR A 143 10.33 5.13 2.32
N THR A 144 10.92 6.32 2.30
CA THR A 144 11.56 6.86 1.09
C THR A 144 12.97 6.30 0.85
N LEU A 145 13.12 5.56 -0.25
CA LEU A 145 14.40 5.14 -0.82
C LEU A 145 14.87 6.11 -1.91
N LYS A 146 16.19 6.26 -2.00
CA LYS A 146 16.89 7.18 -2.92
C LYS A 146 17.46 6.60 -4.23
N PRO A 147 17.87 5.32 -4.35
CA PRO A 147 18.79 4.90 -5.42
C PRO A 147 18.34 5.13 -6.86
N TYR A 148 17.04 5.10 -7.15
CA TYR A 148 16.54 5.08 -8.53
C TYR A 148 15.90 6.39 -9.00
N LEU A 149 15.37 7.23 -8.10
CA LEU A 149 14.67 8.46 -8.45
C LEU A 149 15.24 9.67 -7.69
N LYS A 150 15.37 10.81 -8.38
CA LYS A 150 15.93 12.06 -7.82
C LYS A 150 15.25 12.52 -6.53
N HIS A 151 13.93 12.36 -6.45
CA HIS A 151 13.10 12.73 -5.29
C HIS A 151 12.73 11.51 -4.42
N GLY A 152 13.36 10.37 -4.67
CA GLY A 152 13.08 9.09 -4.03
C GLY A 152 11.77 8.45 -4.46
N TYR A 153 11.50 7.27 -3.90
CA TYR A 153 10.28 6.47 -4.05
C TYR A 153 10.01 5.73 -2.73
N ASN A 154 8.76 5.42 -2.40
CA ASN A 154 8.46 4.66 -1.19
C ASN A 154 8.71 3.16 -1.42
N ALA A 155 9.43 2.49 -0.52
CA ALA A 155 9.74 1.07 -0.61
C ALA A 155 8.47 0.20 -0.60
N GLY A 156 8.33 -0.72 -1.55
CA GLY A 156 7.13 -1.54 -1.72
C GLY A 156 6.80 -2.42 -0.51
N GLY A 157 7.82 -3.08 0.06
CA GLY A 157 7.67 -4.00 1.19
C GLY A 157 7.45 -3.33 2.55
N ALA A 158 7.69 -2.02 2.66
CA ALA A 158 7.30 -1.25 3.85
C ALA A 158 5.79 -0.91 3.85
N GLY A 159 5.11 -1.15 2.72
CA GLY A 159 3.82 -0.57 2.42
C GLY A 159 3.90 0.93 2.13
N TYR A 160 2.91 1.43 1.40
CA TYR A 160 2.76 2.86 1.14
C TYR A 160 1.29 3.25 1.05
N VAL A 161 1.02 4.53 1.33
CA VAL A 161 -0.32 5.09 1.41
C VAL A 161 -0.46 6.24 0.44
N LEU A 162 -1.52 6.20 -0.36
CA LEU A 162 -1.95 7.29 -1.22
C LEU A 162 -3.20 7.95 -0.63
N SER A 163 -3.20 9.28 -0.60
CA SER A 163 -4.41 10.06 -0.30
C SER A 163 -5.49 9.88 -1.37
N ARG A 164 -6.74 10.18 -1.04
CA ARG A 164 -7.86 10.29 -1.98
C ARG A 164 -7.50 11.12 -3.22
N ALA A 165 -6.88 12.28 -3.03
CA ALA A 165 -6.47 13.13 -4.14
C ALA A 165 -5.41 12.45 -5.02
N ALA A 166 -4.41 11.78 -4.43
CA ALA A 166 -3.37 11.08 -5.18
C ALA A 166 -3.94 9.88 -5.97
N VAL A 167 -4.82 9.06 -5.38
CA VAL A 167 -5.46 7.93 -6.07
C VAL A 167 -6.34 8.41 -7.22
N LYS A 168 -7.09 9.50 -7.02
CA LYS A 168 -7.87 10.12 -8.10
C LYS A 168 -6.98 10.56 -9.26
N ILE A 169 -5.88 11.29 -8.98
CA ILE A 169 -4.94 11.74 -10.01
C ILE A 169 -4.32 10.54 -10.73
N PHE A 170 -3.89 9.52 -9.98
CA PHE A 170 -3.31 8.31 -10.54
C PHE A 170 -4.26 7.66 -11.56
N ASN A 171 -5.52 7.48 -11.19
CA ASN A 171 -6.49 6.79 -12.03
C ASN A 171 -7.03 7.62 -13.20
N GLU A 172 -7.24 8.92 -13.00
CA GLU A 172 -7.81 9.79 -14.05
C GLU A 172 -6.77 10.31 -15.05
N PHE A 173 -5.48 10.31 -14.71
CA PHE A 173 -4.43 10.94 -15.52
C PHE A 173 -3.22 10.07 -15.84
N LEU A 174 -2.79 9.20 -14.91
CA LEU A 174 -1.56 8.43 -15.05
C LEU A 174 -1.81 7.03 -15.59
N TYR A 175 -2.84 6.35 -15.10
CA TYR A 175 -3.09 4.93 -15.34
C TYR A 175 -3.03 4.54 -16.83
N GLY A 176 -3.79 5.22 -17.69
CA GLY A 176 -3.83 4.95 -19.13
C GLY A 176 -2.76 5.69 -19.94
N ASN A 177 -1.89 6.48 -19.32
CA ASN A 177 -0.89 7.30 -20.02
C ASN A 177 0.50 6.64 -19.95
N GLU A 178 0.90 5.96 -21.03
CA GLU A 178 2.18 5.26 -21.10
C GLU A 178 3.39 6.18 -21.13
N THR A 179 3.23 7.45 -21.49
CA THR A 179 4.32 8.43 -21.45
C THR A 179 4.60 8.90 -20.02
N LEU A 180 3.55 9.15 -19.24
CA LEU A 180 3.67 9.60 -17.84
C LEU A 180 3.87 8.45 -16.87
N CYS A 181 3.26 7.30 -17.15
CA CYS A 181 3.33 6.10 -16.33
C CYS A 181 3.70 4.87 -17.19
N PRO A 182 4.95 4.83 -17.71
CA PRO A 182 5.47 3.68 -18.45
C PRO A 182 5.62 2.46 -17.54
N ASP A 183 5.79 1.29 -18.14
CA ASP A 183 6.09 0.06 -17.42
C ASP A 183 7.47 0.08 -16.76
N ASP A 184 7.59 -0.60 -15.62
CA ASP A 184 8.83 -0.77 -14.87
C ASP A 184 8.96 -2.21 -14.35
N ILE A 185 10.19 -2.68 -14.21
CA ILE A 185 10.55 -3.99 -13.66
C ILE A 185 10.48 -4.04 -12.13
N TYR A 186 10.53 -2.88 -11.47
CA TYR A 186 10.43 -2.68 -10.03
C TYR A 186 9.12 -1.93 -9.73
N GLU A 187 8.25 -2.56 -8.97
CA GLU A 187 6.91 -2.05 -8.65
C GLU A 187 6.95 -0.67 -8.01
N ASP A 188 7.71 -0.52 -6.94
CA ASP A 188 7.79 0.67 -6.12
C ASP A 188 8.47 1.84 -6.83
N VAL A 189 9.52 1.57 -7.62
CA VAL A 189 10.16 2.55 -8.51
C VAL A 189 9.18 2.99 -9.61
N GLY A 190 8.42 2.06 -10.19
CA GLY A 190 7.41 2.36 -11.19
C GLY A 190 6.32 3.28 -10.66
N ILE A 191 5.72 2.94 -9.51
CA ILE A 191 4.70 3.77 -8.84
C ILE A 191 5.28 5.14 -8.49
N GLY A 192 6.49 5.18 -7.92
CA GLY A 192 7.19 6.44 -7.64
C GLY A 192 7.42 7.29 -8.89
N ARG A 193 7.79 6.70 -10.03
CA ARG A 193 8.01 7.40 -11.29
C ARG A 193 6.71 7.98 -11.84
N CYS A 194 5.62 7.20 -11.83
CA CYS A 194 4.32 7.67 -12.28
C CYS A 194 3.85 8.90 -11.48
N LEU A 195 3.97 8.86 -10.15
CA LEU A 195 3.59 9.98 -9.30
C LEU A 195 4.51 11.19 -9.50
N ALA A 196 5.82 10.95 -9.63
CA ALA A 196 6.80 12.00 -9.87
C ALA A 196 6.59 12.74 -11.20
N SER A 197 6.04 12.08 -12.23
CA SER A 197 5.79 12.70 -13.53
C SER A 197 4.76 13.84 -13.49
N ILE A 198 3.94 13.89 -12.43
CA ILE A 198 2.95 14.94 -12.16
C ILE A 198 3.28 15.75 -10.90
N GLY A 199 4.51 15.61 -10.37
CA GLY A 199 5.00 16.39 -9.24
C GLY A 199 4.53 15.90 -7.86
N ILE A 200 4.02 14.67 -7.75
CA ILE A 200 3.73 14.03 -6.47
C ILE A 200 4.97 13.24 -6.03
N PHE A 201 5.58 13.66 -4.92
CA PHE A 201 6.80 13.05 -4.40
C PHE A 201 6.56 12.41 -3.02
N PRO A 202 7.41 11.47 -2.58
CA PRO A 202 7.36 10.93 -1.23
C PRO A 202 7.38 12.03 -0.17
N HIS A 203 6.41 11.98 0.74
CA HIS A 203 6.35 12.87 1.91
C HIS A 203 7.25 12.33 3.04
N ASP A 204 7.86 13.23 3.83
CA ASP A 204 8.60 12.81 5.02
C ASP A 204 7.61 12.35 6.11
N THR A 205 7.55 11.05 6.33
CA THR A 205 6.62 10.44 7.29
C THR A 205 7.20 10.30 8.70
N ARG A 206 8.44 10.74 8.93
CA ARG A 206 9.07 10.60 10.25
C ARG A 206 8.35 11.45 11.28
N ASN A 207 8.41 11.01 12.54
CA ASN A 207 7.92 11.82 13.65
C ASN A 207 8.87 13.00 13.94
N ASN A 208 8.47 13.89 14.86
CA ASN A 208 9.28 15.06 15.27
C ASN A 208 10.64 14.70 15.89
N HIS A 209 10.87 13.42 16.22
CA HIS A 209 12.17 12.91 16.69
C HIS A 209 13.02 12.31 15.57
N GLY A 210 12.59 12.38 14.30
CA GLY A 210 13.30 11.82 13.15
C GLY A 210 13.25 10.29 13.06
N GLN A 211 12.25 9.66 13.68
CA GLN A 211 12.07 8.20 13.65
C GLN A 211 11.02 7.82 12.62
N ASN A 212 11.24 6.72 11.90
CA ASN A 212 10.34 6.26 10.85
C ASN A 212 9.01 5.73 11.38
N ARG A 213 7.95 5.95 10.60
CA ARG A 213 6.63 5.31 10.80
C ARG A 213 6.46 4.06 9.94
N PHE A 214 7.04 4.09 8.74
CA PHE A 214 7.12 2.97 7.81
C PHE A 214 8.52 2.38 7.91
N ASN A 215 8.68 1.06 7.86
CA ASN A 215 9.99 0.43 8.00
C ASN A 215 10.16 -0.63 6.93
N THR A 216 11.21 -0.51 6.12
CA THR A 216 11.53 -1.49 5.05
C THR A 216 12.43 -2.62 5.55
N TYR A 217 13.16 -2.39 6.64
CA TYR A 217 14.11 -3.35 7.21
C TYR A 217 13.49 -4.11 8.39
N ALA A 218 14.07 -5.28 8.70
CA ALA A 218 13.60 -6.10 9.80
C ALA A 218 13.65 -5.32 11.14
N PRO A 219 12.78 -5.63 12.12
CA PRO A 219 12.74 -4.91 13.40
C PRO A 219 14.10 -4.82 14.11
N SER A 220 14.93 -5.87 14.03
CA SER A 220 16.28 -5.88 14.59
C SER A 220 17.21 -4.90 13.87
N GLU A 221 17.14 -4.80 12.55
CA GLU A 221 17.94 -3.87 11.74
C GLU A 221 17.52 -2.42 11.97
N ALA A 222 16.22 -2.16 12.05
CA ALA A 222 15.67 -0.85 12.39
C ALA A 222 16.07 -0.42 13.81
N TYR A 223 16.00 -1.33 14.79
CA TYR A 223 16.40 -1.05 16.17
C TYR A 223 17.89 -0.72 16.29
N HIS A 224 18.75 -1.48 15.60
CA HIS A 224 20.20 -1.25 15.64
C HIS A 224 20.69 -0.18 14.66
N ALA A 225 19.80 0.34 13.79
CA ALA A 225 20.13 1.22 12.67
C ALA A 225 21.27 0.65 11.78
N SER A 226 21.28 -0.67 11.58
CA SER A 226 22.37 -1.36 10.86
C SER A 226 22.34 -1.16 9.34
N LYS A 227 21.25 -0.59 8.81
CA LYS A 227 21.00 -0.35 7.38
C LYS A 227 20.83 1.12 7.01
N ASN A 228 21.28 2.04 7.87
CA ASN A 228 21.26 3.48 7.61
C ASN A 228 22.39 3.91 6.66
N ASP A 229 22.38 3.37 5.42
CA ASP A 229 23.32 3.74 4.36
C ASP A 229 22.79 4.98 3.61
N PRO A 230 23.52 6.12 3.57
CA PRO A 230 23.13 7.33 2.84
C PRO A 230 22.95 7.15 1.32
N LYS A 231 23.39 6.02 0.76
CA LYS A 231 23.11 5.63 -0.63
C LYS A 231 21.66 5.18 -0.82
N TRP A 232 21.06 4.60 0.22
CA TRP A 232 19.73 4.02 0.18
C TRP A 232 18.70 4.90 0.88
N THR A 233 19.06 5.48 2.01
CA THR A 233 18.18 6.34 2.82
C THR A 233 18.06 7.72 2.20
N PHE A 234 16.82 8.19 2.01
CA PHE A 234 16.57 9.56 1.54
C PHE A 234 16.57 10.57 2.68
N PHE A 235 16.05 10.15 3.83
CA PHE A 235 15.93 10.97 5.03
C PHE A 235 16.80 10.38 6.15
N ASP A 236 17.62 11.21 6.81
CA ASP A 236 18.53 10.73 7.86
C ASP A 236 17.80 10.15 9.07
N GLU A 237 18.04 8.88 9.38
CA GLU A 237 17.34 8.21 10.47
C GLU A 237 17.99 8.43 11.83
N LYS A 238 17.17 8.77 12.84
CA LYS A 238 17.60 8.78 14.24
C LYS A 238 17.20 7.47 14.91
N LYS A 239 18.09 6.94 15.75
CA LYS A 239 17.88 5.67 16.47
C LYS A 239 16.55 5.66 17.22
N VAL A 240 15.83 4.55 17.10
CA VAL A 240 14.61 4.32 17.85
C VAL A 240 14.98 4.03 19.31
N CYS A 241 14.65 4.95 20.21
CA CYS A 241 14.77 4.72 21.65
C CYS A 241 13.39 4.30 22.17
N PHE A 242 13.15 2.98 22.26
CA PHE A 242 11.95 2.47 22.91
C PHE A 242 12.03 2.75 24.41
N ARG A 243 11.50 3.89 24.84
CA ARG A 243 11.20 4.11 26.27
C ARG A 243 9.89 3.40 26.58
N PHE A 244 9.98 2.13 26.97
CA PHE A 244 8.87 1.47 27.65
C PHE A 244 8.62 2.20 28.98
N LYS A 245 7.65 3.11 29.01
CA LYS A 245 7.05 3.55 30.27
C LYS A 245 6.18 2.40 30.75
N TRP A 246 6.75 1.56 31.62
CA TRP A 246 5.96 0.67 32.45
C TRP A 246 5.06 1.55 33.32
N PHE A 247 3.77 1.58 33.03
CA PHE A 247 2.79 1.99 34.04
C PHE A 247 2.84 0.91 35.12
N ARG A 248 3.59 1.17 36.20
CA ARG A 248 3.38 0.43 37.44
C ARG A 248 1.96 0.78 37.89
N SER A 249 1.04 -0.16 37.70
CA SER A 249 -0.23 -0.14 38.42
C SER A 249 0.11 -0.19 39.91
N THR A 250 0.08 0.95 40.59
CA THR A 250 -0.09 0.98 42.04
C THR A 250 -1.49 0.43 42.32
N MET A 251 -1.58 -0.84 42.71
CA MET A 251 -2.74 -1.33 43.44
C MET A 251 -2.87 -0.49 44.71
N LEU A 252 -4.03 0.15 44.86
CA LEU A 252 -4.60 0.53 46.16
C LEU A 252 -5.67 -0.50 46.49
#